data_AF-I8QY68-F1
#
_entry.id   AF-I8QY68-F1
#
_cell.length_a   1.000
_cell.length_b   1.000
_cell.length_c   1.000
_cell.angle_alpha   90.00
_cell.angle_beta   90.00
_cell.angle_gamma   90.00
#
_symmetry.space_group_name_H-M   'P 1'
#
loop_
_entity.id
_entity.type
_entity.pdbx_description
1 polymer ?
#
loop_
_entity_poly.entity_id
_entity_poly.type
_entity_poly.pdbx_seq_one_letter_code
_entity_poly.pdbx_strand_id
1 'polypeptide(L)' 'MKVAIVRTVITREKLMADDFTPVSEEIVGYEEVNEDEFYRPLAQFLYPRIKKYLEEQRQGKDDVD' A
#
# COMPACT_ATOMS: atom_id res chain seq x y z
N MET A 1 9.52 5.08 -14.76
CA MET A 1 9.95 4.48 -13.47
C MET A 1 10.31 3.01 -13.70
N LYS A 2 11.29 2.45 -12.97
CA LYS A 2 11.56 1.00 -12.98
C LYS A 2 11.00 0.36 -11.72
N VAL A 3 10.21 -0.69 -11.88
CA VAL A 3 9.65 -1.48 -10.77
C VAL A 3 10.30 -2.87 -10.77
N ALA A 4 10.59 -3.39 -9.58
CA ALA A 4 11.05 -4.76 -9.40
C ALA A 4 9.84 -5.68 -9.22
N ILE A 5 9.84 -6.83 -9.90
CA ILE A 5 8.87 -7.89 -9.66
C ILE A 5 9.48 -8.84 -8.64
N VAL A 6 8.91 -8.86 -7.44
CA VAL A 6 9.38 -9.69 -6.34
C VAL A 6 8.47 -10.91 -6.21
N ARG A 7 9.05 -12.10 -6.31
CA ARG A 7 8.40 -13.34 -5.94
C ARG A 7 8.57 -13.53 -4.44
N THR A 8 7.45 -13.64 -3.75
CA THR A 8 7.38 -13.73 -2.31
C THR A 8 6.72 -15.04 -1.89
N VAL A 9 7.29 -15.73 -0.90
CA VAL A 9 6.71 -16.95 -0.32
C VAL A 9 6.23 -16.66 1.10
N ILE A 10 4.96 -16.94 1.36
CA ILE A 10 4.37 -16.90 2.71
C ILE A 10 3.79 -18.29 2.98
N THR A 11 4.06 -18.84 4.16
CA THR A 11 3.54 -20.15 4.55
C THR A 11 2.07 -20.05 4.93
N ARG A 12 1.35 -21.16 4.83
CA ARG A 12 -0.08 -21.20 5.19
C ARG A 12 -0.28 -20.88 6.66
N GLU A 13 0.60 -21.37 7.53
CA GLU A 13 0.55 -21.17 8.98
C GLU A 13 0.64 -19.67 9.32
N LYS A 14 1.51 -18.93 8.62
CA LYS A 14 1.65 -17.49 8.80
C LYS A 14 0.40 -16.72 8.36
N LEU A 15 -0.17 -17.07 7.20
CA LEU A 15 -1.43 -16.48 6.72
C LEU A 15 -2.60 -16.72 7.70
N MET A 16 -2.67 -17.92 8.30
CA MET A 16 -3.72 -18.24 9.28
C MET A 16 -3.53 -17.51 10.62
N ALA A 17 -2.33 -16.97 10.87
CA ALA A 17 -2.00 -16.18 12.05
C ALA A 17 -2.01 -14.66 11.78
N ASP A 18 -2.54 -14.22 10.62
CA ASP A 18 -2.47 -12.83 10.15
C ASP A 18 -1.03 -12.26 10.10
N ASP A 19 -0.02 -13.12 9.97
CA ASP A 19 1.37 -12.74 9.72
C ASP A 19 1.65 -12.74 8.22
N PHE A 20 1.76 -11.55 7.63
CA PHE A 20 2.05 -11.38 6.21
C PHE A 20 3.54 -11.24 5.91
N THR A 21 4.41 -11.47 6.90
CA THR A 21 5.86 -11.39 6.71
C THR A 21 6.35 -12.59 5.90
N PRO A 22 7.04 -12.38 4.77
CA PRO A 22 7.49 -13.48 3.94
C PRO A 22 8.63 -14.28 4.56
N VAL A 23 8.74 -15.55 4.15
CA VAL A 23 9.87 -16.42 4.51
C VAL A 23 11.00 -16.37 3.49
N SER A 24 10.70 -15.94 2.27
CA SER A 24 11.69 -15.68 1.23
C SER A 24 11.17 -14.67 0.21
N GLU A 25 12.09 -13.91 -0.36
CA GLU A 25 11.85 -12.94 -1.43
C GLU A 25 12.93 -13.09 -2.50
N GLU A 26 12.54 -13.06 -3.77
CA GLU A 26 13.45 -13.13 -4.91
C GLU A 26 13.00 -12.11 -5.97
N ILE A 27 13.93 -11.30 -6.46
CA ILE A 27 13.67 -10.41 -7.60
C ILE A 27 13.71 -11.27 -8.86
N VAL A 28 12.56 -11.43 -9.52
CA VAL A 28 12.43 -12.24 -10.74
C VAL A 28 12.44 -11.40 -12.02
N GLY A 29 12.44 -10.08 -11.89
CA GLY A 29 12.54 -9.19 -13.05
C GLY A 29 12.41 -7.72 -12.70
N TYR A 30 12.59 -6.91 -13.73
CA TYR A 30 12.34 -5.48 -13.69
C TYR A 30 11.49 -5.09 -14.90
N GLU A 31 10.57 -4.17 -14.68
CA GLU A 31 9.73 -3.60 -15.72
C GLU A 31 9.86 -2.08 -15.70
N GLU A 32 9.86 -1.48 -16.89
CA GLU A 32 9.81 -0.03 -17.04
C GLU A 32 8.34 0.39 -17.26
N VAL A 33 7.83 1.18 -16.33
CA VAL A 33 6.43 1.60 -16.31
C VAL A 33 6.30 3.12 -16.33
N ASN A 34 5.19 3.59 -16.91
CA ASN A 34 4.76 4.96 -16.77
C ASN A 34 4.23 5.18 -15.34
N GLU A 35 4.79 6.15 -14.64
CA GLU A 35 4.51 6.40 -13.23
C GLU A 35 3.07 6.88 -12.98
N ASP A 36 2.59 7.77 -13.84
CA ASP A 36 1.22 8.30 -13.75
C ASP A 36 0.20 7.19 -13.96
N GLU A 37 0.40 6.33 -14.96
CA GLU A 37 -0.51 5.20 -15.22
C GLU A 37 -0.50 4.20 -14.07
N PHE A 38 0.68 3.94 -13.49
CA PHE A 38 0.84 2.99 -12.40
C PHE A 38 0.18 3.47 -11.09
N TYR A 39 0.39 4.72 -10.69
CA TYR A 39 -0.10 5.22 -9.40
C TYR A 39 -1.49 5.85 -9.43
N ARG A 40 -1.98 6.31 -10.59
CA ARG A 40 -3.28 6.98 -10.69
C ARG A 40 -4.45 6.16 -10.12
N PRO A 41 -4.59 4.85 -10.39
CA PRO A 41 -5.68 4.06 -9.80
C PRO A 41 -5.60 4.00 -8.27
N LEU A 42 -4.40 3.82 -7.72
CA LEU A 42 -4.17 3.80 -6.27
C LEU A 42 -4.51 5.15 -5.63
N ALA A 43 -4.05 6.24 -6.23
CA ALA A 43 -4.34 7.59 -5.76
C ALA A 43 -5.85 7.85 -5.79
N GLN A 44 -6.55 7.52 -6.87
CA GLN A 44 -8.01 7.71 -6.97
C GLN A 44 -8.79 6.91 -5.92
N PHE A 45 -8.31 5.72 -5.57
CA PHE A 45 -8.95 4.89 -4.55
C PHE A 45 -8.64 5.33 -3.12
N LEU A 46 -7.39 5.67 -2.82
CA LEU A 46 -6.92 5.96 -1.46
C LEU A 46 -7.14 7.43 -1.07
N TYR A 47 -6.97 8.37 -2.00
CA TYR A 47 -7.02 9.80 -1.71
C TYR A 47 -8.32 10.24 -1.03
N PRO A 48 -9.53 9.80 -1.45
CA PRO A 48 -10.76 10.18 -0.75
C PRO A 48 -10.80 9.70 0.70
N ARG A 49 -10.26 8.50 0.98
CA ARG A 49 -10.23 7.92 2.34
C ARG A 49 -9.25 8.68 3.23
N ILE A 50 -8.06 8.98 2.71
CA ILE A 50 -7.04 9.76 3.42
C ILE A 50 -7.56 11.17 3.69
N LYS A 51 -8.15 11.82 2.68
CA LYS A 51 -8.73 13.16 2.82
C LYS A 51 -9.80 13.20 3.91
N LYS A 52 -10.75 12.27 3.88
CA LYS A 52 -11.80 12.15 4.92
C LYS A 52 -11.21 11.98 6.31
N TYR A 53 -10.25 11.05 6.47
CA TYR A 53 -9.57 10.85 7.75
C TYR A 53 -8.89 12.13 8.26
N LEU A 54 -8.18 12.86 7.38
CA LEU A 54 -7.51 14.10 7.75
C LEU A 54 -8.49 15.23 8.11
N GLU A 55 -9.65 15.29 7.45
CA GLU A 55 -10.73 16.23 7.78
C GLU A 55 -11.34 15.92 9.15
N GLU A 56 -11.61 14.65 9.45
CA GLU A 56 -12.11 14.20 10.76
C GLU A 56 -11.09 14.48 11.89
N GLN A 57 -9.79 14.29 11.62
CA GLN A 57 -8.72 14.61 12.58
C GLN A 57 -8.56 16.13 12.82
N ARG A 58 -8.92 16.97 11.84
CA ARG A 58 -8.92 18.43 12.00
C ARG A 58 -10.12 18.90 12.81
N GLN A 59 -11.31 18.42 12.49
CA GLN A 59 -12.54 18.81 13.21
C GLN A 59 -12.50 18.41 14.69
N GLY A 60 -12.01 17.21 15.01
CA GLY A 60 -11.85 16.78 16.40
C GLY A 60 -10.81 17.56 17.21
N LYS A 61 -10.00 18.42 16.56
CA LYS A 61 -9.03 19.33 17.20
C LYS A 61 -9.61 20.71 17.47
N ASP A 62 -10.58 21.14 16.67
CA ASP A 62 -11.24 22.44 16.80
C ASP A 62 -12.37 22.44 17.86
N ASP A 63 -12.86 21.25 18.27
CA ASP A 63 -13.89 21.07 19.31
C ASP A 63 -13.33 21.00 20.75
N VAL A 64 -12.00 21.11 20.93
CA VAL A 64 -11.31 20.94 22.24
C VAL A 64 -10.63 22.23 22.74
N ASP A 65 -10.71 23.33 21.99
CA ASP A 65 -10.30 24.69 22.40
C ASP A 65 -11.52 25.59 22.68
#